data_AF-A0A1W9SZV9-F1
#
_entry.id   AF-A0A1W9SZV9-F1
#
_cell.length_a   1.000
_cell.length_b   1.000
_cell.length_c   1.000
_cell.angle_alpha   90.00
_cell.angle_beta   90.00
_cell.angle_gamma   90.00
#
_symmetry.space_group_name_H-M   'P 1'
#
loop_
_entity.id
_entity.type
_entity.pdbx_description
1 polymer ?
#
loop_
_entity_poly.entity_id
_entity_poly.type
_entity_poly.pdbx_seq_one_letter_code
_entity_poly.pdbx_strand_id
1 'polypeptide(L)'
;MRIGENERPVGIQLYGHNIDAMAESAKIATEAKPDLIDINYGCPVKKIANRGAGAGMLRDIPKMIKMTEEIVKATNLPVTVKTRLGWDSDNLVIEDLAERLQDTGIKALTIHGRTRAQMYRGNADWELIGKVKNNPRIHIPIIGNGDIDSPQKAKEAFDKYGVDGVMIGRATYGRPFIFKEIRHFLDYGGEMPPLSLKEKVDLAKLHFNKSVEYKGCPRGVYEMRRHLISYFKGIPHFKEMRMKLVTTIEPEKVLELIDEIYKQFG
;
A
#
# COMPACT_ATOMS: atom_id res chain seq x y z
N MET A 1 4.16 17.18 10.09
CA MET A 1 4.54 16.21 9.03
C MET A 1 5.13 17.02 7.88
N ARG A 2 6.21 16.57 7.24
CA ARG A 2 6.79 17.24 6.06
C ARG A 2 6.66 16.29 4.88
N ILE A 3 6.14 16.79 3.76
CA ILE A 3 6.01 16.09 2.48
C ILE A 3 7.05 16.69 1.55
N GLY A 4 7.94 15.87 0.97
CA GLY A 4 8.86 16.30 -0.07
C GLY A 4 8.16 16.46 -1.43
N GLU A 5 8.58 17.43 -2.24
CA GLU A 5 8.00 17.65 -3.58
C GLU A 5 8.22 16.45 -4.52
N ASN A 6 9.31 15.71 -4.34
CA ASN A 6 9.61 14.49 -5.08
C ASN A 6 8.78 13.26 -4.62
N GLU A 7 8.00 13.38 -3.55
CA GLU A 7 7.07 12.34 -3.11
C GLU A 7 5.67 12.52 -3.71
N ARG A 8 5.42 13.65 -4.37
CA ARG A 8 4.10 13.95 -4.93
C ARG A 8 3.82 13.14 -6.21
N PRO A 9 2.57 12.70 -6.42
CA PRO A 9 1.42 12.90 -5.54
C PRO A 9 1.44 11.99 -4.30
N VAL A 10 1.08 12.52 -3.13
CA VAL A 10 1.01 11.77 -1.86
C VAL A 10 -0.29 12.03 -1.09
N GLY A 11 -0.83 10.97 -0.50
CA GLY A 11 -2.01 11.03 0.37
C GLY A 11 -1.67 10.82 1.84
N ILE A 12 -2.41 11.48 2.74
CA ILE A 12 -2.40 11.12 4.16
C ILE A 12 -3.61 10.23 4.45
N GLN A 13 -3.34 9.02 4.94
CA GLN A 13 -4.39 8.06 5.30
C GLN A 13 -4.75 8.16 6.79
N LEU A 14 -6.03 8.37 7.07
CA LEU A 14 -6.61 8.45 8.41
C LEU A 14 -7.25 7.12 8.82
N TYR A 15 -7.28 6.84 10.12
CA TYR A 15 -8.04 5.73 10.67
C TYR A 15 -8.57 6.07 12.06
N GLY A 16 -9.76 5.58 12.38
CA GLY A 16 -10.42 5.87 13.66
C GLY A 16 -11.82 5.30 13.72
N HIS A 17 -12.50 5.52 14.84
CA HIS A 17 -13.86 5.03 15.10
C HIS A 17 -14.81 6.13 15.62
N ASN A 18 -14.29 7.30 15.97
CA ASN A 18 -15.07 8.46 16.40
C ASN A 18 -15.15 9.46 15.24
N ILE A 19 -16.36 9.91 14.92
CA ILE A 19 -16.63 10.72 13.72
C ILE A 19 -15.99 12.11 13.85
N ASP A 20 -16.23 12.79 14.97
CA ASP A 20 -15.74 14.15 15.20
C ASP A 20 -14.21 14.20 15.19
N ALA A 21 -13.56 13.24 15.86
CA ALA A 21 -12.11 13.11 15.87
C ALA A 21 -11.53 12.83 14.47
N MET A 22 -12.23 12.04 13.64
CA MET A 22 -11.79 11.76 12.28
C MET A 22 -11.93 12.98 11.36
N ALA A 23 -13.04 13.72 11.46
CA ALA A 23 -13.25 14.96 10.74
C ALA A 23 -12.21 16.03 11.13
N GLU A 24 -11.94 16.17 12.43
CA GLU A 24 -10.90 17.08 12.91
C GLU A 24 -9.50 16.65 12.45
N SER A 25 -9.21 15.34 12.48
CA SER A 25 -7.95 14.81 11.95
C SER A 25 -7.77 15.11 10.45
N ALA A 26 -8.85 15.17 9.67
CA ALA A 26 -8.79 15.54 8.26
C ALA A 26 -8.45 17.02 8.06
N LYS A 27 -8.97 17.92 8.90
CA LYS A 27 -8.56 19.33 8.89
C LYS A 27 -7.08 19.48 9.20
N ILE A 28 -6.62 18.85 10.28
CA ILE A 28 -5.21 18.89 10.71
C ILE A 28 -4.30 18.28 9.63
N ALA A 29 -4.71 17.16 9.02
CA ALA A 29 -3.93 16.52 7.95
C ALA A 29 -3.84 17.42 6.69
N THR A 30 -4.88 18.21 6.41
CA THR A 30 -4.89 19.16 5.28
C THR A 30 -3.81 20.24 5.43
N GLU A 31 -3.47 20.65 6.65
CA GLU A 31 -2.41 21.63 6.91
C GLU A 31 -1.02 21.15 6.46
N ALA A 32 -0.80 19.83 6.41
CA ALA A 32 0.42 19.24 5.86
C ALA A 32 0.48 19.30 4.33
N LYS A 33 -0.58 19.79 3.67
CA LYS A 33 -0.72 19.96 2.22
C LYS A 33 -0.48 18.67 1.41
N PRO A 34 -1.09 17.52 1.76
CA PRO A 34 -1.07 16.36 0.86
C PRO A 34 -1.90 16.64 -0.40
N ASP A 35 -1.78 15.78 -1.40
CA ASP A 35 -2.56 15.87 -2.64
C ASP A 35 -3.97 15.26 -2.47
N LEU A 36 -4.15 14.40 -1.46
CA LEU A 36 -5.43 13.81 -1.08
C LEU A 36 -5.47 13.38 0.40
N ILE A 37 -6.69 13.18 0.90
CA ILE A 37 -6.95 12.49 2.18
C ILE A 37 -7.53 11.11 1.88
N ASP A 38 -7.00 10.05 2.48
CA ASP A 38 -7.54 8.70 2.34
C ASP A 38 -8.11 8.19 3.67
N ILE A 39 -9.20 7.43 3.64
CA ILE A 39 -9.81 6.84 4.82
C ILE A 39 -9.57 5.34 4.84
N ASN A 40 -8.97 4.83 5.92
CA ASN A 40 -8.74 3.41 6.11
C ASN A 40 -9.96 2.71 6.74
N TYR A 41 -10.66 1.93 5.92
CA TYR A 41 -11.64 0.93 6.36
C TYR A 41 -11.17 -0.51 6.08
N GLY A 42 -9.85 -0.71 5.87
CA GLY A 42 -9.29 -2.00 5.43
C GLY A 42 -8.40 -2.71 6.45
N CYS A 43 -7.93 -2.05 7.52
CA CYS A 43 -6.98 -2.63 8.48
C CYS A 43 -7.64 -3.78 9.28
N PRO A 44 -7.14 -5.03 9.16
CA PRO A 44 -7.80 -6.17 9.78
C PRO A 44 -7.29 -6.49 11.20
N VAL A 45 -6.22 -5.79 11.65
CA VAL A 45 -5.54 -6.03 12.93
C VAL A 45 -6.54 -5.99 14.08
N LYS A 46 -6.59 -7.06 14.88
CA LYS A 46 -7.58 -7.25 15.97
C LYS A 46 -7.70 -6.04 16.88
N LYS A 47 -6.58 -5.44 17.29
CA LYS A 47 -6.54 -4.25 18.17
C LYS A 47 -7.22 -3.02 17.57
N ILE A 48 -7.28 -2.92 16.24
CA ILE A 48 -7.92 -1.83 15.49
C ILE A 48 -9.37 -2.21 15.16
N ALA A 49 -9.55 -3.35 14.49
CA ALA A 49 -10.85 -3.82 14.01
C ALA A 49 -11.87 -4.05 15.14
N ASN A 50 -11.44 -4.59 16.28
CA ASN A 50 -12.36 -4.86 17.39
C ASN A 50 -12.82 -3.57 18.10
N ARG A 51 -12.12 -2.45 17.92
CA ARG A 51 -12.51 -1.12 18.44
C ARG A 51 -13.41 -0.35 17.46
N GLY A 52 -13.87 -0.98 16.39
CA GLY A 52 -14.72 -0.34 15.39
C GLY A 52 -13.97 0.64 14.47
N ALA A 53 -12.65 0.48 14.31
CA ALA A 53 -11.83 1.24 13.36
C ALA A 53 -11.30 0.32 12.25
N GLY A 54 -10.79 0.88 11.14
CA GLY A 54 -10.31 0.07 10.01
C GLY A 54 -11.41 -0.85 9.49
N ALA A 55 -11.09 -2.11 9.26
CA ALA A 55 -12.08 -3.10 8.81
C ALA A 55 -13.16 -3.42 9.86
N GLY A 56 -13.04 -2.91 11.09
CA GLY A 56 -14.09 -2.93 12.09
C GLY A 56 -15.37 -2.20 11.66
N MET A 57 -15.23 -1.16 10.82
CA MET A 57 -16.34 -0.38 10.28
C MET A 57 -17.23 -1.17 9.31
N LEU A 58 -16.73 -2.28 8.73
CA LEU A 58 -17.52 -3.15 7.86
C LEU A 58 -18.69 -3.85 8.58
N ARG A 59 -18.76 -3.73 9.91
CA ARG A 59 -19.87 -4.21 10.74
C ARG A 59 -20.92 -3.13 11.04
N ASP A 60 -20.63 -1.88 10.71
CA ASP A 60 -21.50 -0.72 10.96
C ASP A 60 -21.40 0.24 9.77
N ILE A 61 -22.04 -0.15 8.67
CA ILE A 61 -22.01 0.63 7.43
C ILE A 61 -22.70 2.00 7.59
N PRO A 62 -23.85 2.15 8.29
CA PRO A 62 -24.43 3.47 8.54
C PRO A 62 -23.43 4.45 9.17
N LYS A 63 -22.66 4.00 10.18
CA LYS A 63 -21.61 4.82 10.78
C LYS A 63 -20.45 5.10 9.82
N MET A 64 -20.05 4.12 9.01
CA MET A 64 -19.00 4.30 7.99
C MET A 64 -19.38 5.41 6.99
N ILE A 65 -20.62 5.39 6.48
CA ILE A 65 -21.12 6.40 5.54
C ILE A 65 -21.14 7.77 6.21
N LYS A 66 -21.74 7.87 7.42
CA LYS A 66 -21.79 9.13 8.16
C LYS A 66 -20.40 9.70 8.45
N MET A 67 -19.44 8.86 8.84
CA MET A 67 -18.04 9.28 9.04
C MET A 67 -17.42 9.81 7.76
N THR A 68 -17.66 9.14 6.63
CA THR A 68 -17.09 9.53 5.33
C THR A 68 -17.65 10.88 4.88
N GLU A 69 -18.97 11.10 5.01
CA GLU A 69 -19.60 12.39 4.72
C GLU A 69 -18.99 13.55 5.53
N GLU A 70 -18.79 13.35 6.84
CA GLU A 70 -18.23 14.41 7.69
C GLU A 70 -16.76 14.68 7.37
N ILE A 71 -15.98 13.67 6.98
CA ILE A 71 -14.58 13.86 6.52
C ILE A 71 -14.55 14.60 5.18
N VAL A 72 -15.42 14.23 4.22
CA VAL A 72 -15.53 14.92 2.92
C VAL A 72 -15.85 16.40 3.11
N LYS A 73 -16.72 16.75 4.07
CA LYS A 73 -17.04 18.16 4.40
C LYS A 73 -15.90 18.89 5.12
N ALA A 74 -15.02 18.16 5.81
CA ALA A 74 -13.99 18.73 6.66
C ALA A 74 -12.71 19.15 5.93
N THR A 75 -12.55 18.80 4.65
CA THR A 75 -11.38 19.18 3.84
C THR A 75 -11.78 19.63 2.44
N ASN A 76 -10.97 20.50 1.84
CA ASN A 76 -11.10 20.88 0.43
C ASN A 76 -10.31 19.95 -0.51
N LEU A 77 -9.54 19.00 0.02
CA LEU A 77 -8.78 18.03 -0.77
C LEU A 77 -9.68 16.87 -1.25
N PRO A 78 -9.32 16.20 -2.37
CA PRO A 78 -9.95 14.94 -2.75
C PRO A 78 -9.89 13.93 -1.61
N VAL A 79 -11.04 13.35 -1.25
CA VAL A 79 -11.12 12.27 -0.26
C VAL A 79 -11.27 10.93 -0.98
N THR A 80 -10.45 9.95 -0.63
CA THR A 80 -10.53 8.57 -1.13
C THR A 80 -10.77 7.60 0.02
N VAL A 81 -11.22 6.39 -0.30
CA VAL A 81 -11.42 5.33 0.69
C VAL A 81 -10.65 4.08 0.28
N LYS A 82 -10.03 3.43 1.26
CA LYS A 82 -9.49 2.08 1.10
C LYS A 82 -10.20 1.09 2.01
N THR A 83 -10.79 0.06 1.42
CA THR A 83 -11.59 -0.95 2.14
C THR A 83 -11.22 -2.40 1.72
N ARG A 84 -12.03 -3.35 2.18
CA ARG A 84 -12.00 -4.79 1.92
C ARG A 84 -13.35 -5.26 1.36
N LEU A 85 -13.41 -6.51 0.93
CA LEU A 85 -14.65 -7.11 0.40
C LEU A 85 -15.80 -7.18 1.42
N GLY A 86 -15.46 -7.23 2.71
CA GLY A 86 -16.42 -7.50 3.78
C GLY A 86 -15.74 -7.91 5.08
N TRP A 87 -16.54 -8.21 6.11
CA TRP A 87 -16.01 -8.66 7.40
C TRP A 87 -15.49 -10.11 7.33
N ASP A 88 -16.26 -11.00 6.73
CA ASP A 88 -15.93 -12.41 6.46
C ASP A 88 -16.65 -12.88 5.18
N SER A 89 -16.62 -14.18 4.89
CA SER A 89 -17.23 -14.77 3.69
C SER A 89 -18.74 -14.66 3.65
N ASP A 90 -19.39 -14.56 4.80
CA ASP A 90 -20.85 -14.51 4.92
C ASP A 90 -21.35 -13.06 4.89
N ASN A 91 -20.43 -12.10 4.99
CA ASN A 91 -20.70 -10.67 5.07
C ASN A 91 -19.92 -9.90 3.98
N LEU A 92 -20.10 -10.29 2.72
CA LEU A 92 -19.56 -9.62 1.53
C LEU A 92 -20.47 -8.45 1.15
N VAL A 93 -20.08 -7.23 1.52
CA VAL A 93 -20.92 -6.03 1.39
C VAL A 93 -20.44 -5.07 0.32
N ILE A 94 -19.34 -5.39 -0.38
CA ILE A 94 -18.59 -4.42 -1.18
C ILE A 94 -19.37 -3.85 -2.38
N GLU A 95 -20.28 -4.61 -2.98
CA GLU A 95 -21.08 -4.16 -4.13
C GLU A 95 -22.02 -3.00 -3.74
N ASP A 96 -22.85 -3.18 -2.70
CA ASP A 96 -23.70 -2.12 -2.13
C ASP A 96 -22.87 -0.99 -1.50
N LEU A 97 -21.83 -1.36 -0.77
CA LEU A 97 -20.97 -0.40 -0.07
C LEU A 97 -20.29 0.58 -1.03
N ALA A 98 -19.89 0.12 -2.22
CA ALA A 98 -19.21 0.97 -3.20
C ALA A 98 -20.12 2.11 -3.69
N GLU A 99 -21.38 1.82 -3.99
CA GLU A 99 -22.36 2.84 -4.39
C GLU A 99 -22.56 3.86 -3.26
N ARG A 100 -22.80 3.37 -2.05
CA ARG A 100 -23.04 4.24 -0.89
C ARG A 100 -21.85 5.11 -0.53
N LEU A 101 -20.62 4.58 -0.64
CA LEU A 101 -19.41 5.36 -0.44
C LEU A 101 -19.23 6.41 -1.53
N GLN A 102 -19.48 6.08 -2.80
CA GLN A 102 -19.48 7.05 -3.89
C GLN A 102 -20.44 8.21 -3.62
N ASP A 103 -21.66 7.91 -3.16
CA ASP A 103 -22.69 8.92 -2.90
C ASP A 103 -22.30 9.92 -1.79
N THR A 104 -21.31 9.58 -0.94
CA THR A 104 -20.74 10.53 0.03
C THR A 104 -19.82 11.59 -0.60
N GLY A 105 -19.45 11.43 -1.88
CA GLY A 105 -18.62 12.38 -2.62
C GLY A 105 -17.12 12.04 -2.71
N ILE A 106 -16.70 10.85 -2.27
CA ILE A 106 -15.31 10.39 -2.42
C ILE A 106 -14.89 10.38 -3.90
N LYS A 107 -13.60 10.52 -4.16
CA LYS A 107 -13.04 10.65 -5.51
C LYS A 107 -12.42 9.39 -6.07
N ALA A 108 -12.19 8.36 -5.26
CA ALA A 108 -11.78 7.03 -5.69
C ALA A 108 -12.00 6.02 -4.56
N LEU A 109 -12.18 4.74 -4.93
CA LEU A 109 -12.32 3.64 -3.99
C LEU A 109 -11.26 2.56 -4.28
N THR A 110 -10.41 2.28 -3.29
CA THR A 110 -9.47 1.16 -3.34
C THR A 110 -10.03 -0.06 -2.61
N ILE A 111 -10.09 -1.20 -3.28
CA ILE A 111 -10.65 -2.44 -2.74
C ILE A 111 -9.56 -3.49 -2.60
N HIS A 112 -9.24 -3.91 -1.37
CA HIS A 112 -8.46 -5.12 -1.17
C HIS A 112 -9.36 -6.33 -1.37
N GLY A 113 -9.01 -7.21 -2.31
CA GLY A 113 -9.76 -8.44 -2.66
C GLY A 113 -9.79 -9.50 -1.56
N ARG A 114 -9.75 -9.15 -0.29
CA ARG A 114 -9.92 -10.07 0.82
C ARG A 114 -10.92 -9.49 1.82
N THR A 115 -11.61 -10.38 2.52
CA THR A 115 -12.40 -10.02 3.70
C THR A 115 -11.48 -9.70 4.87
N ARG A 116 -12.01 -9.09 5.94
CA ARG A 116 -11.24 -8.87 7.17
C ARG A 116 -10.75 -10.19 7.76
N ALA A 117 -11.63 -11.19 7.86
CA ALA A 117 -11.34 -12.48 8.51
C ALA A 117 -10.19 -13.25 7.85
N GLN A 118 -10.05 -13.14 6.53
CA GLN A 118 -8.93 -13.74 5.79
C GLN A 118 -7.57 -13.14 6.17
N MET A 119 -7.52 -11.91 6.69
CA MET A 119 -6.27 -11.18 6.96
C MET A 119 -5.39 -11.09 5.69
N TYR A 120 -4.36 -11.93 5.59
CA TYR A 120 -3.46 -12.09 4.46
C TYR A 120 -3.38 -13.54 3.94
N ARG A 121 -4.27 -14.42 4.42
CA ARG A 121 -4.38 -15.82 4.02
C ARG A 121 -5.22 -15.95 2.76
N GLY A 122 -5.13 -17.12 2.10
CA GLY A 122 -5.80 -17.38 0.84
C GLY A 122 -5.34 -16.43 -0.27
N ASN A 123 -6.12 -16.38 -1.35
CA ASN A 123 -5.87 -15.50 -2.49
C ASN A 123 -6.80 -14.29 -2.43
N ALA A 124 -6.36 -13.15 -2.98
CA ALA A 124 -7.28 -12.05 -3.24
C ALA A 124 -8.30 -12.46 -4.32
N ASP A 125 -9.58 -12.31 -4.01
CA ASP A 125 -10.68 -12.41 -4.94
C ASP A 125 -10.85 -11.07 -5.68
N TRP A 126 -10.49 -11.10 -6.95
CA TRP A 126 -10.59 -9.97 -7.87
C TRP A 126 -11.90 -9.95 -8.65
N GLU A 127 -12.68 -11.04 -8.65
CA GLU A 127 -13.95 -11.12 -9.36
C GLU A 127 -14.94 -10.10 -8.78
N LEU A 128 -15.04 -9.99 -7.45
CA LEU A 128 -15.87 -8.98 -6.79
C LEU A 128 -15.39 -7.54 -7.05
N ILE A 129 -14.08 -7.32 -7.20
CA ILE A 129 -13.55 -6.00 -7.58
C ILE A 129 -14.00 -5.66 -9.00
N GLY A 130 -13.91 -6.62 -9.93
CA GLY A 130 -14.39 -6.48 -11.29
C GLY A 130 -15.90 -6.23 -11.37
N LYS A 131 -16.71 -6.90 -10.55
CA LYS A 131 -18.15 -6.63 -10.46
C LYS A 131 -18.44 -5.20 -10.03
N VAL A 132 -17.76 -4.71 -9.00
CA VAL A 132 -17.90 -3.31 -8.54
C VAL A 132 -17.50 -2.34 -9.65
N LYS A 133 -16.37 -2.57 -10.32
CA LYS A 133 -15.91 -1.71 -11.40
C LYS A 133 -16.86 -1.67 -12.60
N ASN A 134 -17.46 -2.81 -12.93
CA ASN A 134 -18.40 -2.93 -14.06
C ASN A 134 -19.85 -2.61 -13.69
N ASN A 135 -20.12 -2.21 -12.44
CA ASN A 135 -21.43 -1.74 -12.03
C ASN A 135 -21.73 -0.38 -12.71
N PRO A 136 -22.82 -0.25 -13.50
CA PRO A 136 -23.13 0.97 -14.23
C PRO A 136 -23.42 2.18 -13.34
N ARG A 137 -23.69 1.99 -12.04
CA ARG A 137 -23.87 3.09 -11.07
C ARG A 137 -22.55 3.64 -10.53
N ILE A 138 -21.44 2.93 -10.74
CA ILE A 138 -20.13 3.38 -10.30
C ILE A 138 -19.51 4.26 -11.39
N HIS A 139 -19.16 5.48 -11.00
CA HIS A 139 -18.59 6.52 -11.85
C HIS A 139 -17.23 7.00 -11.35
N ILE A 140 -16.90 6.74 -10.08
CA ILE A 140 -15.58 7.02 -9.52
C ILE A 140 -14.56 5.92 -9.93
N PRO A 141 -13.26 6.25 -10.00
CA PRO A 141 -12.22 5.26 -10.20
C PRO A 141 -12.21 4.16 -9.12
N ILE A 142 -12.13 2.90 -9.57
CA ILE A 142 -11.95 1.71 -8.73
C ILE A 142 -10.52 1.21 -8.85
N ILE A 143 -9.82 1.16 -7.72
CA ILE A 143 -8.43 0.71 -7.63
C ILE A 143 -8.42 -0.69 -7.02
N GLY A 144 -7.98 -1.68 -7.79
CA GLY A 144 -7.84 -3.05 -7.32
C GLY A 144 -6.58 -3.23 -6.45
N ASN A 145 -6.69 -4.02 -5.39
CA ASN A 145 -5.56 -4.31 -4.50
C ASN A 145 -5.57 -5.77 -4.07
N GLY A 146 -4.38 -6.40 -4.07
CA GLY A 146 -4.18 -7.75 -3.54
C GLY A 146 -3.36 -8.62 -4.47
N ASP A 147 -2.25 -9.15 -3.96
CA ASP A 147 -1.41 -10.18 -4.61
C ASP A 147 -0.86 -9.85 -6.00
N ILE A 148 -0.84 -8.57 -6.38
CA ILE A 148 -0.06 -8.06 -7.52
C ILE A 148 1.42 -8.05 -7.11
N ASP A 149 2.18 -9.00 -7.64
CA ASP A 149 3.62 -9.15 -7.41
C ASP A 149 4.44 -9.29 -8.69
N SER A 150 3.79 -9.16 -9.86
CA SER A 150 4.44 -9.21 -11.17
C SER A 150 3.75 -8.30 -12.20
N PRO A 151 4.46 -7.92 -13.29
CA PRO A 151 3.88 -7.23 -14.43
C PRO A 151 2.70 -7.96 -15.08
N GLN A 152 2.77 -9.29 -15.19
CA GLN A 152 1.72 -10.12 -15.77
C GLN A 152 0.43 -10.04 -14.95
N LYS A 153 0.52 -10.15 -13.62
CA LYS A 153 -0.66 -10.04 -12.76
C LYS A 153 -1.25 -8.64 -12.78
N ALA A 154 -0.42 -7.60 -12.88
CA ALA A 154 -0.91 -6.23 -13.05
C ALA A 154 -1.67 -6.09 -14.38
N LYS A 155 -1.12 -6.60 -15.49
CA LYS A 155 -1.79 -6.61 -16.79
C LYS A 155 -3.11 -7.41 -16.74
N GLU A 156 -3.08 -8.61 -16.18
CA GLU A 156 -4.29 -9.43 -15.99
C GLU A 156 -5.35 -8.67 -15.19
N ALA A 157 -4.94 -7.94 -14.14
CA ALA A 157 -5.88 -7.16 -13.35
C ALA A 157 -6.63 -6.10 -14.16
N PHE A 158 -5.91 -5.38 -15.03
CA PHE A 158 -6.49 -4.41 -15.94
C PHE A 158 -7.36 -5.07 -17.00
N ASP A 159 -6.83 -6.08 -17.71
CA ASP A 159 -7.49 -6.72 -18.85
C ASP A 159 -8.75 -7.49 -18.43
N LYS A 160 -8.69 -8.23 -17.32
CA LYS A 160 -9.75 -9.14 -16.90
C LYS A 160 -10.84 -8.46 -16.08
N TYR A 161 -10.46 -7.56 -15.17
CA TYR A 161 -11.42 -6.95 -14.22
C TYR A 161 -11.74 -5.49 -14.54
N GLY A 162 -11.04 -4.87 -15.49
CA GLY A 162 -11.33 -3.51 -15.96
C GLY A 162 -11.03 -2.39 -14.96
N VAL A 163 -10.28 -2.67 -13.88
CA VAL A 163 -9.98 -1.67 -12.83
C VAL A 163 -9.24 -0.45 -13.39
N ASP A 164 -9.46 0.73 -12.81
CA ASP A 164 -8.82 1.97 -13.26
C ASP A 164 -7.38 2.11 -12.76
N GLY A 165 -7.01 1.31 -11.75
CA GLY A 165 -5.68 1.29 -11.18
C GLY A 165 -5.43 0.03 -10.35
N VAL A 166 -4.15 -0.24 -10.08
CA VAL A 166 -3.73 -1.28 -9.15
C VAL A 166 -2.90 -0.67 -8.02
N MET A 167 -3.18 -1.05 -6.78
CA MET A 167 -2.38 -0.67 -5.62
C MET A 167 -1.49 -1.84 -5.19
N ILE A 168 -0.20 -1.58 -4.99
CA ILE A 168 0.81 -2.59 -4.69
C ILE A 168 1.42 -2.31 -3.32
N GLY A 169 1.40 -3.31 -2.45
CA GLY A 169 1.95 -3.22 -1.09
C GLY A 169 3.21 -4.05 -0.93
N ARG A 170 3.05 -5.28 -0.41
CA ARG A 170 4.14 -6.18 0.00
C ARG A 170 5.21 -6.42 -1.06
N ALA A 171 4.85 -6.46 -2.34
CA ALA A 171 5.78 -6.71 -3.44
C ALA A 171 6.80 -5.58 -3.65
N THR A 172 6.60 -4.41 -3.06
CA THR A 172 7.54 -3.28 -3.12
C THR A 172 8.73 -3.41 -2.14
N TYR A 173 8.64 -4.29 -1.14
CA TYR A 173 9.71 -4.45 -0.14
C TYR A 173 10.97 -5.00 -0.78
N GLY A 174 12.04 -4.19 -0.82
CA GLY A 174 13.30 -4.51 -1.49
C GLY A 174 13.19 -4.61 -3.02
N ARG A 175 12.06 -4.19 -3.60
CA ARG A 175 11.82 -4.15 -5.05
C ARG A 175 11.00 -2.90 -5.40
N PRO A 176 11.44 -1.67 -5.05
CA PRO A 176 10.70 -0.45 -5.39
C PRO A 176 10.60 -0.23 -6.90
N PHE A 177 11.48 -0.84 -7.70
CA PHE A 177 11.46 -0.81 -9.16
C PHE A 177 10.34 -1.64 -9.81
N ILE A 178 9.50 -2.35 -9.02
CA ILE A 178 8.33 -3.08 -9.54
C ILE A 178 7.37 -2.19 -10.34
N PHE A 179 7.24 -0.92 -9.96
CA PHE A 179 6.41 0.02 -10.71
C PHE A 179 6.97 0.27 -12.12
N LYS A 180 8.30 0.35 -12.27
CA LYS A 180 8.96 0.48 -13.57
C LYS A 180 8.80 -0.80 -14.41
N GLU A 181 8.95 -1.97 -13.79
CA GLU A 181 8.73 -3.27 -14.46
C GLU A 181 7.30 -3.39 -14.99
N ILE A 182 6.30 -3.03 -14.17
CA ILE A 182 4.88 -3.04 -14.57
C ILE A 182 4.65 -2.04 -15.70
N ARG A 183 5.12 -0.80 -15.56
CA ARG A 183 4.92 0.22 -16.60
C ARG A 183 5.54 -0.20 -17.93
N HIS A 184 6.77 -0.72 -17.92
CA HIS A 184 7.44 -1.24 -19.11
C HIS A 184 6.62 -2.34 -19.79
N PHE A 185 6.16 -3.34 -19.03
CA PHE A 185 5.39 -4.46 -19.57
C PHE A 185 4.04 -4.00 -20.17
N LEU A 186 3.39 -3.01 -19.55
CA LEU A 186 2.12 -2.47 -20.05
C LEU A 186 2.30 -1.60 -21.31
N ASP A 187 3.41 -0.86 -21.43
CA ASP A 187 3.65 0.04 -22.57
C ASP A 187 4.23 -0.68 -23.79
N TYR A 188 5.14 -1.63 -23.58
CA TYR A 188 5.93 -2.24 -24.65
C TYR A 188 5.66 -3.74 -24.84
N GLY A 189 4.99 -4.37 -23.87
CA GLY A 189 4.99 -5.83 -23.75
C GLY A 189 6.36 -6.37 -23.34
N GLY A 190 6.41 -7.66 -23.00
CA GLY A 190 7.66 -8.34 -22.61
C GLY A 190 8.21 -7.89 -21.25
N GLU A 191 9.04 -8.75 -20.63
CA GLU A 191 9.66 -8.44 -19.34
C GLU A 191 10.83 -7.48 -19.49
N MET A 192 10.93 -6.51 -18.57
CA MET A 192 12.13 -5.69 -18.43
C MET A 192 13.30 -6.59 -18.01
N PRO A 193 14.52 -6.38 -18.54
CA PRO A 193 15.71 -7.05 -18.04
C PRO A 193 15.83 -6.90 -16.51
N PRO A 194 16.15 -7.98 -15.78
CA PRO A 194 16.31 -7.90 -14.34
C PRO A 194 17.49 -6.98 -14.00
N LEU A 195 17.34 -6.20 -12.92
CA LEU A 195 18.47 -5.42 -12.40
C LEU A 195 19.65 -6.34 -12.05
N SER A 196 20.83 -5.94 -12.50
CA SER A 196 22.10 -6.54 -12.10
C SER A 196 22.29 -6.47 -10.59
N LEU A 197 23.20 -7.29 -10.04
CA LEU A 197 23.51 -7.22 -8.62
C LEU A 197 24.06 -5.84 -8.24
N LYS A 198 24.87 -5.23 -9.12
CA LYS A 198 25.42 -3.90 -8.90
C LYS A 198 24.33 -2.83 -8.76
N GLU A 199 23.35 -2.82 -9.66
CA GLU A 199 22.20 -1.90 -9.58
C GLU A 199 21.37 -2.12 -8.31
N LYS A 200 21.18 -3.38 -7.89
CA LYS A 200 20.48 -3.69 -6.62
C LYS A 200 21.24 -3.18 -5.40
N VAL A 201 22.57 -3.33 -5.38
CA VAL A 201 23.44 -2.82 -4.32
C VAL A 201 23.37 -1.30 -4.25
N ASP A 202 23.52 -0.61 -5.38
CA ASP A 202 23.48 0.85 -5.43
C ASP A 202 22.11 1.40 -4.98
N LEU A 203 21.01 0.77 -5.42
CA LEU A 203 19.66 1.12 -4.99
C LEU A 203 19.40 0.83 -3.51
N ALA A 204 19.93 -0.27 -2.98
CA ALA A 204 19.83 -0.61 -1.56
C ALA A 204 20.58 0.42 -0.69
N LYS A 205 21.78 0.85 -1.10
CA LYS A 205 22.54 1.92 -0.42
C LYS A 205 21.81 3.24 -0.45
N LEU A 206 21.28 3.64 -1.61
CA LEU A 206 20.49 4.87 -1.75
C LEU A 206 19.28 4.85 -0.80
N HIS A 207 18.51 3.77 -0.79
CA HIS A 207 17.34 3.63 0.07
C HIS A 207 17.74 3.62 1.56
N PHE A 208 18.83 2.93 1.91
CA PHE A 208 19.35 2.89 3.27
C PHE A 208 19.75 4.28 3.77
N ASN A 209 20.56 5.00 2.99
CA ASN A 209 21.01 6.35 3.32
C ASN A 209 19.83 7.29 3.50
N LYS A 210 18.82 7.25 2.60
CA LYS A 210 17.60 8.05 2.75
C LYS A 210 16.83 7.70 4.03
N SER A 211 16.72 6.42 4.38
CA SER A 211 16.07 6.02 5.64
C SER A 211 16.78 6.58 6.87
N VAL A 212 18.12 6.52 6.90
CA VAL A 212 18.93 7.07 8.00
C VAL A 212 18.86 8.60 8.04
N GLU A 213 18.95 9.27 6.89
CA GLU A 213 18.82 10.72 6.74
C GLU A 213 17.50 11.24 7.33
N TYR A 214 16.37 10.62 6.98
CA TYR A 214 15.05 11.11 7.39
C TYR A 214 14.60 10.64 8.78
N LYS A 215 15.06 9.47 9.25
CA LYS A 215 14.54 8.85 10.49
C LYS A 215 15.57 8.80 11.62
N GLY A 216 16.83 9.11 11.34
CA GLY A 216 17.94 9.00 12.27
C GLY A 216 18.20 7.56 12.72
N CYS A 217 19.17 7.41 13.62
CA CYS A 217 19.50 6.12 14.23
C CYS A 217 18.86 5.97 15.62
N PRO A 218 18.48 4.75 16.03
CA PRO A 218 18.61 3.49 15.28
C PRO A 218 17.41 3.20 14.34
N ARG A 219 16.38 4.06 14.35
CA ARG A 219 15.10 3.81 13.67
C ARG A 219 15.25 3.58 12.16
N GLY A 220 15.99 4.44 11.47
CA GLY A 220 16.23 4.35 10.03
C GLY A 220 16.89 3.03 9.62
N VAL A 221 17.79 2.52 10.46
CA VAL A 221 18.45 1.22 10.28
C VAL A 221 17.49 0.07 10.49
N TYR A 222 16.73 0.08 11.60
CA TYR A 222 15.80 -0.99 11.95
C TYR A 222 14.70 -1.18 10.90
N GLU A 223 14.13 -0.08 10.39
CA GLU A 223 13.09 -0.15 9.36
C GLU A 223 13.64 -0.71 8.03
N MET A 224 14.92 -0.49 7.71
CA MET A 224 15.56 -0.99 6.49
C MET A 224 15.82 -2.50 6.48
N ARG A 225 15.90 -3.16 7.64
CA ARG A 225 16.21 -4.60 7.74
C ARG A 225 15.33 -5.45 6.83
N ARG A 226 14.02 -5.20 6.83
CA ARG A 226 13.08 -5.95 5.97
C ARG A 226 13.33 -5.71 4.48
N HIS A 227 13.72 -4.50 4.10
CA HIS A 227 13.99 -4.15 2.70
C HIS A 227 15.30 -4.78 2.22
N LEU A 228 16.37 -4.71 3.03
CA LEU A 228 17.67 -5.27 2.72
C LEU A 228 17.61 -6.79 2.51
N ILE A 229 16.87 -7.53 3.34
CA ILE A 229 16.66 -8.97 3.14
C ILE A 229 16.00 -9.25 1.78
N SER A 230 15.04 -8.41 1.37
CA SER A 230 14.28 -8.63 0.14
C SER A 230 15.06 -8.24 -1.12
N TYR A 231 15.91 -7.21 -1.09
CA TYR A 231 16.75 -6.81 -2.24
C TYR A 231 17.61 -7.96 -2.76
N PHE A 232 18.14 -8.77 -1.84
CA PHE A 232 19.09 -9.83 -2.11
C PHE A 232 18.48 -11.24 -2.03
N LYS A 233 17.14 -11.33 -2.05
CA LYS A 233 16.43 -12.60 -2.09
C LYS A 233 16.80 -13.35 -3.39
N GLY A 234 17.14 -14.63 -3.26
CA GLY A 234 17.50 -15.50 -4.38
C GLY A 234 19.00 -15.69 -4.57
N ILE A 235 19.86 -14.94 -3.87
CA ILE A 235 21.30 -15.19 -3.87
C ILE A 235 21.60 -16.51 -3.12
N PRO A 236 22.30 -17.49 -3.75
CA PRO A 236 22.72 -18.72 -3.07
C PRO A 236 23.60 -18.45 -1.85
N HIS A 237 23.49 -19.29 -0.81
CA HIS A 237 24.32 -19.21 0.41
C HIS A 237 24.28 -17.85 1.16
N PHE A 238 23.28 -17.01 0.94
CA PHE A 238 23.18 -15.66 1.52
C PHE A 238 22.81 -15.61 3.02
N LYS A 239 22.65 -16.76 3.71
CA LYS A 239 22.12 -16.82 5.08
C LYS A 239 22.99 -16.05 6.08
N GLU A 240 24.31 -16.20 6.02
CA GLU A 240 25.23 -15.53 6.93
C GLU A 240 25.22 -14.02 6.73
N MET A 241 25.33 -13.57 5.47
CA MET A 241 25.27 -12.16 5.11
C MET A 241 23.94 -11.52 5.54
N ARG A 242 22.83 -12.22 5.32
CA ARG A 242 21.52 -11.80 5.80
C ARG A 242 21.48 -11.60 7.31
N MET A 243 22.08 -12.50 8.09
CA MET A 243 22.12 -12.37 9.55
C MET A 243 22.88 -11.10 9.96
N LYS A 244 24.05 -10.85 9.37
CA LYS A 244 24.82 -9.62 9.62
C LYS A 244 24.00 -8.37 9.30
N LEU A 245 23.36 -8.31 8.13
CA LEU A 245 22.52 -7.15 7.72
C LEU A 245 21.38 -6.84 8.70
N VAL A 246 20.81 -7.84 9.37
CA VAL A 246 19.66 -7.65 10.27
C VAL A 246 20.03 -7.48 11.74
N THR A 247 21.29 -7.74 12.12
CA THR A 247 21.76 -7.57 13.50
C THR A 247 22.62 -6.33 13.67
N THR A 248 23.39 -5.92 12.66
CA THR A 248 24.19 -4.69 12.67
C THR A 248 23.30 -3.45 12.86
N ILE A 249 23.82 -2.46 13.60
CA ILE A 249 23.09 -1.23 13.96
C ILE A 249 23.82 0.01 13.47
N GLU A 250 25.14 -0.03 13.38
CA GLU A 250 25.98 1.07 12.91
C GLU A 250 25.81 1.27 11.39
N PRO A 251 25.36 2.45 10.93
CA PRO A 251 25.09 2.71 9.51
C PRO A 251 26.27 2.42 8.59
N GLU A 252 27.47 2.80 9.01
CA GLU A 252 28.70 2.64 8.24
C GLU A 252 28.98 1.15 8.01
N LYS A 253 28.87 0.33 9.06
CA LYS A 253 29.02 -1.13 8.95
C LYS A 253 27.95 -1.78 8.10
N VAL A 254 26.71 -1.27 8.12
CA VAL A 254 25.65 -1.77 7.23
C VAL A 254 25.98 -1.47 5.77
N LEU A 255 26.51 -0.28 5.47
CA LEU A 255 26.93 0.08 4.11
C LEU A 255 28.12 -0.77 3.64
N GLU A 256 29.10 -1.02 4.52
CA GLU A 256 30.21 -1.94 4.24
C GLU A 256 29.71 -3.35 3.90
N LEU A 257 28.78 -3.89 4.71
CA LEU A 257 28.16 -5.18 4.43
C LEU A 257 27.42 -5.19 3.09
N ILE A 258 26.73 -4.10 2.73
CA ILE A 258 26.06 -3.98 1.42
C ILE A 258 27.10 -3.99 0.28
N ASP A 259 28.25 -3.34 0.44
CA ASP A 259 29.33 -3.35 -0.55
C ASP A 259 30.00 -4.72 -0.67
N GLU A 260 30.14 -5.46 0.44
CA GLU A 260 30.66 -6.84 0.44
C GLU A 260 29.80 -7.80 -0.38
N ILE A 261 28.48 -7.56 -0.48
CA ILE A 261 27.58 -8.41 -1.28
C ILE A 261 28.00 -8.40 -2.75
N TYR A 262 28.35 -7.24 -3.30
CA TYR A 262 28.81 -7.18 -4.69
C TYR A 262 30.14 -7.90 -4.87
N LYS A 263 31.07 -7.77 -3.91
CA LYS A 263 32.37 -8.44 -3.97
C LYS A 263 32.27 -9.97 -3.89
N GLN A 264 31.31 -10.49 -3.12
CA GLN A 264 31.17 -11.93 -2.88
C GLN A 264 30.28 -12.63 -3.91
N PHE A 265 29.28 -11.94 -4.45
CA PHE A 265 28.22 -12.55 -5.27
C PHE A 265 28.04 -11.92 -6.66
N GLY A 266 28.84 -10.90 -7.00
CA GLY A 266 28.73 -10.11 -8.23
C GLY A 266 29.68 -10.51 -9.35
#